data_AF-A0A1M4T8G0-F1
#
_entry.id   AF-A0A1M4T8G0-F1
#
_cell.length_a   1.000
_cell.length_b   1.000
_cell.length_c   1.000
_cell.angle_alpha   90.00
_cell.angle_beta   90.00
_cell.angle_gamma   90.00
#
_symmetry.space_group_name_H-M   'P 1'
#
loop_
_entity.id
_entity.type
_entity.pdbx_description
1 polymer ?
#
loop_
_entity_poly.entity_id
_entity_poly.type
_entity_poly.pdbx_seq_one_letter_code
_entity_poly.pdbx_strand_id
1 'polypeptide(L)'
;MRKAALKISGLFVCIMVLFASCDNGDSYADRLNRERKNIKSFINAHDIEVLYTYPESGVFKSNQYYYDSSTGVYINVIDSGNGKRANASNRSVVNVRFWDAMSLPTADSDTITYNPDGVQPIEFLYGVSSTYTSSSTDSYLGTIQSYYMSSGMAVPLQHVGEKAIVSLIVPFNSGSYVQQSGYYAIFFTRLQYTKIIQ
;
A
#
# COMPACT_ATOMS: atom_id res chain seq x y z
N MET A 1 69.63 37.29 21.03
CA MET A 1 69.20 36.00 21.60
C MET A 1 67.67 35.96 21.61
N ARG A 2 67.12 34.79 21.26
CA ARG A 2 65.70 34.41 21.09
C ARG A 2 64.81 34.94 22.24
N LYS A 3 63.51 35.24 22.07
CA LYS A 3 62.41 34.27 21.88
C LYS A 3 61.13 34.95 21.40
N ALA A 4 60.44 34.29 20.48
CA ALA A 4 59.05 34.53 20.09
C ALA A 4 58.06 34.14 21.20
N ALA A 5 56.88 34.75 21.22
CA ALA A 5 55.61 34.08 21.54
C ALA A 5 54.42 35.01 21.23
N LEU A 6 53.76 34.73 20.11
CA LEU A 6 52.46 35.22 19.72
C LEU A 6 51.41 34.77 20.75
N LYS A 7 50.75 35.70 21.45
CA LYS A 7 49.64 35.39 22.36
C LYS A 7 48.32 35.73 21.68
N ILE A 8 47.73 34.74 21.03
CA ILE A 8 46.35 34.79 20.52
C ILE A 8 45.44 34.65 21.75
N SER A 9 44.87 35.77 22.21
CA SER A 9 43.87 35.78 23.27
C SER A 9 42.50 35.54 22.64
N GLY A 10 41.86 34.45 23.06
CA GLY A 10 40.75 33.78 22.37
C GLY A 10 39.44 34.57 22.30
N LEU A 11 38.84 34.52 21.11
CA LEU A 11 37.42 34.77 20.90
C LEU A 11 36.68 33.43 21.06
N PHE A 12 36.13 33.15 22.24
CA PHE A 12 35.22 32.02 22.43
C PHE A 12 33.78 32.47 22.17
N VAL A 13 33.36 32.38 20.91
CA VAL A 13 31.95 32.46 20.53
C VAL A 13 31.32 31.10 20.80
N CYS A 14 30.73 30.93 21.99
CA CYS A 14 29.89 29.78 22.30
C CYS A 14 28.53 29.96 21.61
N ILE A 15 28.44 29.55 20.35
CA ILE A 15 27.15 29.34 19.68
C ILE A 15 26.53 28.08 20.30
N MET A 16 25.62 28.28 21.25
CA MET A 16 24.64 27.26 21.63
C MET A 16 23.63 27.16 20.49
N VAL A 17 23.80 26.17 19.62
CA VAL A 17 22.71 25.63 18.82
C VAL A 17 22.72 24.12 18.99
N LEU A 18 22.25 23.68 20.16
CA LEU A 18 21.68 22.36 20.27
C LEU A 18 20.18 22.52 19.97
N PHE A 19 19.82 22.56 18.69
CA PHE A 19 18.51 22.04 18.31
C PHE A 19 18.58 20.53 18.52
N ALA A 20 18.42 20.11 19.78
CA ALA A 20 17.92 18.78 20.05
C ALA A 20 16.48 18.78 19.54
N SER A 21 16.30 18.57 18.24
CA SER A 21 15.04 18.04 17.74
C SER A 21 15.03 16.58 18.19
N CYS A 22 14.72 16.38 19.47
CA CYS A 22 14.22 15.11 19.94
C CYS A 22 13.04 14.75 19.04
N ASP A 23 13.16 13.57 18.43
CA ASP A 23 12.13 12.90 17.66
C ASP A 23 10.84 12.85 18.49
N ASN A 24 9.95 13.82 18.29
CA ASN A 24 8.59 13.73 18.76
C ASN A 24 7.91 12.76 17.80
N GLY A 25 8.02 11.46 18.11
CA GLY A 25 7.51 10.40 17.25
C GLY A 25 6.13 10.75 16.70
N ASP A 26 6.02 10.73 15.37
CA ASP A 26 4.85 11.23 14.63
C ASP A 26 3.54 10.75 15.26
N SER A 27 2.61 11.69 15.51
CA SER A 27 1.27 11.32 15.95
C SER A 27 0.57 10.50 14.86
N TYR A 28 -0.47 9.76 15.24
CA TYR A 28 -1.28 9.04 14.24
C TYR A 28 -1.85 9.97 13.17
N ALA A 29 -2.22 11.21 13.53
CA ALA A 29 -2.66 12.22 12.58
C ALA A 29 -1.53 12.65 11.62
N ASP A 30 -0.30 12.79 12.10
CA ASP A 30 0.87 13.10 11.26
C ASP A 30 1.19 11.95 10.29
N ARG A 31 0.98 10.70 10.71
CA ARG A 31 1.13 9.50 9.88
C ARG A 31 0.09 9.47 8.76
N LEU A 32 -1.18 9.71 9.07
CA LEU A 32 -2.25 9.85 8.08
C LEU A 32 -1.97 10.98 7.08
N ASN A 33 -1.50 12.14 7.56
CA ASN A 33 -1.20 13.28 6.71
C ASN A 33 -0.02 13.00 5.76
N ARG A 34 1.02 12.31 6.26
CA ARG A 34 2.17 11.90 5.47
C ARG A 34 1.79 10.89 4.39
N GLU A 35 1.04 9.86 4.73
CA GLU A 35 0.56 8.89 3.74
C GLU A 35 -0.28 9.58 2.67
N ARG A 36 -1.23 10.44 3.06
CA ARG A 36 -2.06 11.19 2.11
C ARG A 36 -1.21 12.02 1.16
N LYS A 37 -0.15 12.67 1.66
CA LYS A 37 0.80 13.43 0.84
C LYS A 37 1.55 12.53 -0.15
N ASN A 38 1.98 11.34 0.28
CA ASN A 38 2.71 10.39 -0.57
C ASN A 38 1.80 9.82 -1.67
N ILE A 39 0.58 9.41 -1.33
CA ILE A 39 -0.42 8.96 -2.33
C ILE A 39 -0.72 10.08 -3.32
N LYS A 40 -0.94 11.32 -2.84
CA LYS A 40 -1.18 12.48 -3.72
C LYS A 40 0.00 12.75 -4.65
N SER A 41 1.23 12.64 -4.14
CA SER A 41 2.43 12.79 -4.95
C SER A 41 2.53 11.74 -6.04
N PHE A 42 2.22 10.48 -5.71
CA PHE A 42 2.17 9.38 -6.67
C PHE A 42 1.09 9.61 -7.74
N ILE A 43 -0.14 9.94 -7.34
CA ILE A 43 -1.23 10.27 -8.27
C ILE A 43 -0.81 11.36 -9.27
N ASN A 44 -0.19 12.43 -8.78
CA ASN A 44 0.27 13.52 -9.64
C ASN A 44 1.43 13.10 -10.56
N ALA A 45 2.39 12.34 -10.04
CA ALA A 45 3.56 11.91 -10.82
C ALA A 45 3.20 10.92 -11.94
N HIS A 46 2.12 10.16 -11.76
CA HIS A 46 1.64 9.15 -12.72
C HIS A 46 0.43 9.61 -13.54
N ASP A 47 0.05 10.90 -13.47
CA ASP A 47 -1.10 11.49 -14.17
C ASP A 47 -2.39 10.67 -13.99
N ILE A 48 -2.63 10.23 -12.74
CA ILE A 48 -3.81 9.45 -12.38
C ILE A 48 -5.04 10.36 -12.32
N GLU A 49 -6.03 10.06 -13.14
CA GLU A 49 -7.36 10.65 -13.10
C GLU A 49 -8.19 9.96 -12.01
N VAL A 50 -8.45 10.67 -10.91
CA VAL A 50 -9.27 10.12 -9.82
C VAL A 50 -10.75 10.28 -10.13
N LEU A 51 -11.47 9.16 -10.18
CA LEU A 51 -12.92 9.09 -10.32
C LEU A 51 -13.57 8.94 -8.93
N TYR A 52 -14.59 9.73 -8.66
CA TYR A 52 -15.37 9.64 -7.40
C TYR A 52 -16.67 8.84 -7.56
N THR A 53 -16.91 8.31 -8.75
CA THR A 53 -18.03 7.44 -9.07
C THR A 53 -17.51 6.29 -9.90
N TYR A 54 -17.89 5.07 -9.55
CA TYR A 54 -17.52 3.90 -10.32
C TYR A 54 -18.19 3.97 -11.71
N PRO A 55 -17.47 3.80 -12.82
CA PRO A 55 -18.05 3.83 -14.16
C PRO A 55 -19.14 2.77 -14.31
N GLU A 56 -20.36 3.15 -14.71
CA GLU A 56 -21.46 2.19 -14.90
C GLU A 56 -21.14 1.11 -15.94
N SER A 57 -20.33 1.44 -16.95
CA SER A 57 -19.84 0.50 -17.96
C SER A 57 -18.85 -0.54 -17.39
N GLY A 58 -18.27 -0.29 -16.22
CA GLY A 58 -17.14 -1.04 -15.69
C GLY A 58 -15.84 -0.88 -16.47
N VAL A 59 -15.79 0.04 -17.43
CA VAL A 59 -14.63 0.28 -18.30
C VAL A 59 -13.83 1.46 -17.77
N PHE A 60 -12.53 1.26 -17.57
CA PHE A 60 -11.58 2.28 -17.12
C PHE A 60 -10.55 2.55 -18.21
N LYS A 61 -10.10 3.81 -18.32
CA LYS A 61 -8.81 4.09 -18.96
C LYS A 61 -7.66 3.63 -18.06
N SER A 62 -6.47 3.42 -18.61
CA SER A 62 -5.31 2.94 -17.86
C SER A 62 -4.89 3.84 -16.69
N ASN A 63 -5.13 5.15 -16.77
CA ASN A 63 -4.82 6.12 -15.72
C ASN A 63 -6.02 6.51 -14.85
N GLN A 64 -7.20 5.93 -15.05
CA GLN A 64 -8.40 6.25 -14.28
C GLN A 64 -8.53 5.35 -13.05
N TYR A 65 -8.67 5.93 -11.86
CA TYR A 65 -8.83 5.17 -10.63
C TYR A 65 -10.06 5.65 -9.86
N TYR A 66 -11.01 4.74 -9.62
CA TYR A 66 -12.13 4.99 -8.72
C TYR A 66 -11.65 5.03 -7.27
N TYR A 67 -11.93 6.11 -6.56
CA TYR A 67 -11.65 6.26 -5.14
C TYR A 67 -12.84 5.81 -4.29
N ASP A 68 -12.69 4.69 -3.60
CA ASP A 68 -13.66 4.24 -2.61
C ASP A 68 -13.48 5.03 -1.31
N SER A 69 -14.33 6.02 -1.07
CA SER A 69 -14.19 6.92 0.08
C SER A 69 -14.38 6.24 1.43
N SER A 70 -14.99 5.05 1.47
CA SER A 70 -15.24 4.30 2.71
C SER A 70 -13.99 3.57 3.21
N THR A 71 -13.13 3.12 2.29
CA THR A 71 -11.91 2.36 2.58
C THR A 71 -10.63 3.12 2.26
N GLY A 72 -10.73 4.21 1.49
CA GLY A 72 -9.61 4.98 0.98
C GLY A 72 -8.85 4.32 -0.18
N VAL A 73 -9.34 3.19 -0.70
CA VAL A 73 -8.68 2.43 -1.76
C VAL A 73 -8.96 3.06 -3.13
N TYR A 74 -7.94 3.16 -3.96
CA TYR A 74 -8.06 3.57 -5.36
C TYR A 74 -8.03 2.33 -6.25
N ILE A 75 -8.98 2.21 -7.17
CA ILE A 75 -9.24 1.00 -7.96
C ILE A 75 -9.24 1.34 -9.44
N ASN A 76 -8.38 0.68 -10.21
CA ASN A 76 -8.49 0.60 -11.66
C ASN A 76 -8.82 -0.85 -12.04
N VAL A 77 -9.88 -1.05 -12.82
CA VAL A 77 -10.21 -2.37 -13.38
C VAL A 77 -9.60 -2.50 -14.76
N ILE A 78 -8.60 -3.39 -14.87
CA ILE A 78 -7.91 -3.71 -16.13
C ILE A 78 -8.73 -4.74 -16.91
N ASP A 79 -9.26 -5.75 -16.21
CA ASP A 79 -10.14 -6.79 -16.72
C ASP A 79 -11.17 -7.16 -15.64
N SER A 80 -12.46 -7.11 -15.96
CA SER A 80 -13.56 -7.43 -15.04
C SER A 80 -13.69 -8.94 -14.73
N GLY A 81 -12.93 -9.78 -15.44
CA GLY A 81 -12.94 -11.23 -15.29
C GLY A 81 -14.12 -11.89 -16.00
N ASN A 82 -14.41 -13.13 -15.62
CA ASN A 82 -15.41 -13.98 -16.29
C ASN A 82 -16.85 -13.80 -15.76
N GLY A 83 -17.09 -12.79 -14.92
CA GLY A 83 -18.42 -12.49 -14.37
C GLY A 83 -18.82 -13.30 -13.13
N LYS A 84 -18.10 -14.38 -12.77
CA LYS A 84 -18.39 -15.15 -11.54
C LYS A 84 -18.01 -14.34 -10.29
N ARG A 85 -18.99 -13.79 -9.58
CA ARG A 85 -18.79 -12.93 -8.39
C ARG A 85 -18.55 -13.74 -7.11
N ALA A 86 -17.75 -13.20 -6.19
CA ALA A 86 -17.70 -13.69 -4.81
C ALA A 86 -19.01 -13.35 -4.08
N ASN A 87 -19.44 -14.22 -3.17
CA ASN A 87 -20.65 -14.04 -2.38
C ASN A 87 -20.30 -14.01 -0.89
N ALA A 88 -20.55 -12.88 -0.23
CA ALA A 88 -20.25 -12.68 1.19
C ALA A 88 -21.11 -13.57 2.10
N SER A 89 -22.36 -13.84 1.73
CA SER A 89 -23.26 -14.73 2.49
C SER A 89 -22.79 -16.18 2.45
N ASN A 90 -22.20 -16.60 1.32
CA ASN A 90 -21.63 -17.95 1.16
C ASN A 90 -20.19 -18.04 1.64
N ARG A 91 -19.57 -16.91 2.02
CA ARG A 91 -18.16 -16.83 2.43
C ARG A 91 -17.23 -17.41 1.37
N SER A 92 -17.43 -16.99 0.12
CA SER A 92 -16.62 -17.50 -0.99
C SER A 92 -15.12 -17.40 -0.69
N VAL A 93 -14.38 -18.48 -0.93
CA VAL A 93 -12.92 -18.49 -0.83
C VAL A 93 -12.37 -17.79 -2.06
N VAL A 94 -11.48 -16.82 -1.86
CA VAL A 94 -10.90 -16.00 -2.92
C VAL A 94 -9.39 -16.16 -2.94
N ASN A 95 -8.86 -16.58 -4.09
CA ASN A 95 -7.43 -16.74 -4.31
C ASN A 95 -6.87 -15.58 -5.12
N VAL A 96 -5.87 -14.90 -4.58
CA VAL A 96 -5.26 -13.70 -5.16
C VAL A 96 -3.78 -13.94 -5.46
N ARG A 97 -3.37 -13.44 -6.63
CA ARG A 97 -1.96 -13.25 -7.01
C ARG A 97 -1.72 -11.80 -7.39
N PHE A 98 -0.47 -11.36 -7.28
CA PHE A 98 -0.04 -10.06 -7.77
C PHE A 98 1.34 -10.17 -8.41
N TRP A 99 1.62 -9.33 -9.40
CA TRP A 99 2.88 -9.33 -10.13
C TRP A 99 3.88 -8.32 -9.59
N ASP A 100 3.40 -7.12 -9.29
CA ASP A 100 4.23 -6.02 -8.85
C ASP A 100 3.50 -5.27 -7.74
N ALA A 101 4.19 -5.10 -6.62
CA ALA A 101 3.77 -4.26 -5.50
C ALA A 101 4.92 -3.38 -5.04
N MET A 102 4.64 -2.12 -4.71
CA MET A 102 5.62 -1.14 -4.22
C MET A 102 5.05 -0.29 -3.08
N SER A 103 5.89 0.08 -2.11
CA SER A 103 5.53 1.03 -1.06
C SER A 103 5.48 2.46 -1.57
N LEU A 104 4.66 3.30 -0.93
CA LEU A 104 4.60 4.75 -1.18
C LEU A 104 5.03 5.53 0.07
N PRO A 105 6.01 6.44 -0.02
CA PRO A 105 6.68 6.88 -1.25
C PRO A 105 7.65 5.79 -1.73
N THR A 106 7.80 5.65 -3.05
CA THR A 106 8.78 4.72 -3.60
C THR A 106 10.19 5.19 -3.22
N ALA A 107 10.93 4.40 -2.45
CA ALA A 107 12.36 4.64 -2.27
C ALA A 107 13.10 4.34 -3.59
N ASP A 108 14.28 4.95 -3.81
CA ASP A 108 15.11 4.72 -5.00
C ASP A 108 15.52 3.24 -5.17
N SER A 109 15.41 2.43 -4.12
CA SER A 109 15.69 0.99 -4.09
C SER A 109 14.46 0.11 -3.83
N ASP A 110 13.24 0.63 -4.01
CA ASP A 110 12.04 -0.11 -3.63
C ASP A 110 11.89 -1.40 -4.45
N THR A 111 11.75 -2.49 -3.71
CA THR A 111 11.65 -3.84 -4.27
C THR A 111 10.27 -4.03 -4.87
N ILE A 112 10.20 -4.03 -6.19
CA ILE A 112 9.06 -4.59 -6.92
C ILE A 112 8.93 -6.05 -6.46
N THR A 113 7.90 -6.34 -5.67
CA THR A 113 7.67 -7.69 -5.15
C THR A 113 6.65 -8.42 -6.00
N TYR A 114 6.95 -9.70 -6.25
CA TYR A 114 6.15 -10.62 -7.04
C TYR A 114 5.68 -11.83 -6.21
N ASN A 115 4.42 -12.25 -6.41
CA ASN A 115 3.93 -13.55 -5.94
C ASN A 115 3.75 -14.53 -7.14
N PRO A 116 4.79 -15.31 -7.49
CA PRO A 116 4.84 -16.11 -8.71
C PRO A 116 3.87 -17.28 -8.78
N ASP A 117 3.54 -17.66 -10.01
CA ASP A 117 2.95 -18.95 -10.31
C ASP A 117 3.86 -20.09 -9.80
N GLY A 118 3.29 -20.97 -8.96
CA GLY A 118 4.01 -22.06 -8.27
C GLY A 118 4.07 -21.92 -6.75
N VAL A 119 3.85 -20.72 -6.21
CA VAL A 119 3.62 -20.49 -4.77
C VAL A 119 2.12 -20.56 -4.50
N GLN A 120 1.69 -21.01 -3.32
CA GLN A 120 0.28 -20.94 -2.91
C GLN A 120 -0.23 -19.48 -3.02
N PRO A 121 -1.44 -19.23 -3.55
CA PRO A 121 -1.98 -17.89 -3.65
C PRO A 121 -2.29 -17.33 -2.25
N ILE A 122 -2.43 -16.01 -2.14
CA ILE A 122 -3.07 -15.43 -0.96
C ILE A 122 -4.54 -15.85 -0.99
N GLU A 123 -5.05 -16.39 0.12
CA GLU A 123 -6.43 -16.88 0.24
C GLU A 123 -7.16 -16.17 1.38
N PHE A 124 -8.39 -15.69 1.13
CA PHE A 124 -9.28 -15.15 2.17
C PHE A 124 -10.74 -15.52 1.94
N LEU A 125 -11.58 -15.36 2.97
CA LEU A 125 -13.02 -15.57 2.89
C LEU A 125 -13.74 -14.24 2.68
N TYR A 126 -14.36 -14.06 1.51
CA TYR A 126 -15.09 -12.84 1.22
C TYR A 126 -16.28 -12.65 2.17
N GLY A 127 -16.40 -11.47 2.76
CA GLY A 127 -17.37 -11.14 3.81
C GLY A 127 -16.89 -11.38 5.24
N VAL A 128 -15.70 -11.95 5.44
CA VAL A 128 -15.15 -12.26 6.78
C VAL A 128 -13.88 -11.45 7.01
N SER A 129 -14.03 -10.23 7.55
CA SER A 129 -12.95 -9.24 7.69
C SER A 129 -11.73 -9.74 8.46
N SER A 130 -11.91 -10.61 9.45
CA SER A 130 -10.81 -11.22 10.22
C SER A 130 -9.88 -12.09 9.38
N THR A 131 -10.27 -12.46 8.15
CA THR A 131 -9.45 -13.23 7.22
C THR A 131 -8.70 -12.37 6.22
N TYR A 132 -8.84 -11.04 6.25
CA TYR A 132 -8.24 -10.16 5.24
C TYR A 132 -6.81 -9.72 5.55
N THR A 133 -6.27 -10.10 6.71
CA THR A 133 -4.91 -9.79 7.12
C THR A 133 -4.31 -10.98 7.85
N SER A 134 -3.01 -11.15 7.75
CA SER A 134 -2.25 -12.13 8.53
C SER A 134 -1.03 -11.45 9.15
N SER A 135 -0.58 -11.90 10.31
CA SER A 135 0.69 -11.48 10.91
C SER A 135 1.71 -12.62 10.97
N SER A 136 1.40 -13.79 10.39
CA SER A 136 2.29 -14.94 10.44
C SER A 136 3.54 -14.68 9.59
N THR A 137 4.68 -15.16 10.06
CA THR A 137 5.96 -15.16 9.33
C THR A 137 6.59 -16.55 9.32
N ASP A 138 5.82 -17.59 9.67
CA ASP A 138 6.34 -18.96 9.90
C ASP A 138 6.64 -19.71 8.60
N SER A 139 6.24 -19.15 7.46
CA SER A 139 6.50 -19.69 6.13
C SER A 139 6.71 -18.56 5.13
N TYR A 140 7.19 -18.91 3.93
CA TYR A 140 7.28 -17.96 2.82
C TYR A 140 5.90 -17.36 2.51
N LEU A 141 4.84 -18.17 2.45
CA LEU A 141 3.47 -17.67 2.23
C LEU A 141 3.02 -16.77 3.38
N GLY A 142 3.28 -17.15 4.63
CA GLY A 142 2.95 -16.31 5.79
C GLY A 142 3.61 -14.93 5.69
N THR A 143 4.89 -14.90 5.34
CA THR A 143 5.63 -13.65 5.11
C THR A 143 4.98 -12.83 3.98
N ILE A 144 4.65 -13.43 2.84
CA ILE A 144 3.94 -12.72 1.77
C ILE A 144 2.58 -12.19 2.27
N GLN A 145 1.83 -12.98 3.04
CA GLN A 145 0.55 -12.55 3.57
C GLN A 145 0.70 -11.38 4.56
N SER A 146 1.67 -11.42 5.48
CA SER A 146 1.86 -10.32 6.43
C SER A 146 2.20 -8.98 5.77
N TYR A 147 2.92 -9.02 4.65
CA TYR A 147 3.28 -7.82 3.90
C TYR A 147 2.19 -7.32 2.96
N TYR A 148 1.37 -8.20 2.37
CA TYR A 148 0.51 -7.81 1.24
C TYR A 148 -0.97 -8.13 1.42
N MET A 149 -1.32 -9.17 2.19
CA MET A 149 -2.72 -9.54 2.41
C MET A 149 -3.43 -8.45 3.21
N SER A 150 -4.41 -7.81 2.59
CA SER A 150 -5.05 -6.60 3.12
C SER A 150 -6.55 -6.55 2.84
N SER A 151 -7.31 -5.81 3.66
CA SER A 151 -8.74 -5.57 3.41
C SER A 151 -8.98 -4.81 2.11
N GLY A 152 -8.02 -4.00 1.66
CA GLY A 152 -8.05 -3.31 0.38
C GLY A 152 -8.16 -4.25 -0.82
N MET A 153 -7.60 -5.47 -0.75
CA MET A 153 -7.74 -6.48 -1.80
C MET A 153 -9.17 -6.99 -1.97
N ALA A 154 -10.03 -6.87 -0.95
CA ALA A 154 -11.40 -7.32 -1.01
C ALA A 154 -12.36 -6.28 -1.62
N VAL A 155 -11.97 -5.00 -1.67
CA VAL A 155 -12.85 -3.90 -2.11
C VAL A 155 -13.30 -4.06 -3.56
N PRO A 156 -12.43 -4.38 -4.54
CA PRO A 156 -12.88 -4.52 -5.94
C PRO A 156 -13.87 -5.65 -6.18
N LEU A 157 -13.97 -6.67 -5.31
CA LEU A 157 -14.86 -7.82 -5.48
C LEU A 157 -16.36 -7.44 -5.47
N GLN A 158 -16.71 -6.24 -5.00
CA GLN A 158 -18.07 -5.71 -5.17
C GLN A 158 -18.41 -5.40 -6.64
N HIS A 159 -17.38 -5.21 -7.48
CA HIS A 159 -17.51 -4.82 -8.88
C HIS A 159 -16.99 -5.87 -9.86
N VAL A 160 -16.02 -6.71 -9.49
CA VAL A 160 -15.36 -7.65 -10.41
C VAL A 160 -15.51 -9.11 -9.98
N GLY A 161 -15.19 -10.05 -10.87
CA GLY A 161 -15.35 -11.49 -10.64
C GLY A 161 -14.05 -12.31 -10.69
N GLU A 162 -14.21 -13.62 -10.78
CA GLU A 162 -13.10 -14.56 -10.98
C GLU A 162 -12.34 -14.20 -12.26
N LYS A 163 -11.02 -14.35 -12.22
CA LYS A 163 -10.05 -13.97 -13.25
C LYS A 163 -9.85 -12.47 -13.47
N ALA A 164 -10.62 -11.61 -12.79
CA ALA A 164 -10.46 -10.17 -12.90
C ALA A 164 -9.05 -9.72 -12.53
N ILE A 165 -8.58 -8.69 -13.23
CA ILE A 165 -7.28 -8.05 -13.04
C ILE A 165 -7.53 -6.59 -12.69
N VAL A 166 -6.94 -6.14 -11.58
CA VAL A 166 -7.06 -4.78 -11.08
C VAL A 166 -5.70 -4.20 -10.74
N SER A 167 -5.60 -2.87 -10.76
CA SER A 167 -4.50 -2.13 -10.17
C SER A 167 -5.04 -1.32 -8.98
N LEU A 168 -4.28 -1.28 -7.87
CA LEU A 168 -4.76 -0.73 -6.60
C LEU A 168 -3.74 0.20 -5.95
N ILE A 169 -4.22 1.29 -5.34
CA ILE A 169 -3.47 1.99 -4.28
C ILE A 169 -4.19 1.73 -2.97
N VAL A 170 -3.53 1.05 -2.05
CA VAL A 170 -4.10 0.61 -0.77
C VAL A 170 -3.43 1.38 0.38
N PRO A 171 -4.15 2.30 1.06
CA PRO A 171 -3.64 3.01 2.23
C PRO A 171 -3.49 2.07 3.44
N PHE A 172 -2.66 2.43 4.42
CA PHE A 172 -2.33 1.57 5.56
C PHE A 172 -3.54 1.18 6.39
N ASN A 173 -4.55 2.05 6.49
CA ASN A 173 -5.81 1.73 7.21
C ASN A 173 -6.61 0.58 6.58
N SER A 174 -6.44 0.37 5.26
CA SER A 174 -6.99 -0.77 4.53
C SER A 174 -5.90 -1.77 4.12
N GLY A 175 -4.71 -1.63 4.70
CA GLY A 175 -3.50 -2.33 4.31
C GLY A 175 -3.27 -3.62 5.07
N SER A 176 -2.15 -4.25 4.76
CA SER A 176 -1.66 -5.45 5.45
C SER A 176 -1.20 -5.16 6.87
N TYR A 177 -0.84 -6.22 7.61
CA TYR A 177 -0.27 -6.08 8.95
C TYR A 177 0.98 -5.19 8.96
N VAL A 178 1.88 -5.37 7.99
CA VAL A 178 3.11 -4.57 7.89
C VAL A 178 2.80 -3.12 7.48
N GLN A 179 1.86 -2.89 6.56
CA GLN A 179 1.44 -1.53 6.22
C GLN A 179 0.86 -0.79 7.42
N GLN A 180 -0.03 -1.43 8.19
CA GLN A 180 -0.65 -0.84 9.38
C GLN A 180 0.41 -0.45 10.44
N SER A 181 1.46 -1.27 10.57
CA SER A 181 2.56 -1.01 11.50
C SER A 181 3.55 0.03 10.98
N GLY A 182 3.77 0.08 9.66
CA GLY A 182 4.71 0.97 8.99
C GLY A 182 4.13 2.31 8.53
N TYR A 183 2.81 2.45 8.52
CA TYR A 183 2.06 3.64 8.12
C TYR A 183 2.34 4.12 6.69
N TYR A 184 2.37 3.17 5.74
CA TYR A 184 2.59 3.44 4.32
C TYR A 184 1.56 2.72 3.43
N ALA A 185 1.32 3.32 2.27
CA ALA A 185 0.46 2.75 1.25
C ALA A 185 1.24 1.79 0.36
N ILE A 186 0.55 0.81 -0.22
CA ILE A 186 1.12 -0.06 -1.26
C ILE A 186 0.37 0.19 -2.57
N PHE A 187 1.12 0.37 -3.65
CA PHE A 187 0.60 0.33 -5.01
C PHE A 187 0.82 -1.08 -5.59
N PHE A 188 -0.28 -1.74 -5.95
CA PHE A 188 -0.28 -3.00 -6.70
C PHE A 188 -0.53 -2.69 -8.17
N THR A 189 0.49 -2.83 -9.02
CA THR A 189 0.35 -2.59 -10.47
C THR A 189 -0.61 -3.58 -11.11
N ARG A 190 -0.58 -4.83 -10.63
CA ARG A 190 -1.43 -5.90 -11.16
C ARG A 190 -1.73 -6.92 -10.08
N LEU A 191 -3.01 -7.02 -9.72
CA LEU A 191 -3.58 -8.01 -8.82
C LEU A 191 -4.65 -8.81 -9.57
N GLN A 192 -4.63 -10.14 -9.47
CA GLN A 192 -5.60 -11.01 -10.11
C GLN A 192 -6.34 -11.89 -9.08
N TYR A 193 -7.67 -11.92 -9.20
CA TYR A 193 -8.54 -12.85 -8.50
C TYR A 193 -8.56 -14.21 -9.21
N THR A 194 -7.50 -14.99 -9.05
CA THR A 194 -7.23 -16.22 -9.81
C THR A 194 -8.32 -17.28 -9.71
N LYS A 195 -9.00 -17.40 -8.56
CA LYS A 195 -10.08 -18.37 -8.33
C LYS A 195 -11.06 -17.83 -7.30
N ILE A 196 -12.36 -18.08 -7.52
CA ILE A 196 -13.41 -17.85 -6.52
C ILE A 196 -14.14 -19.17 -6.32
N ILE A 197 -14.20 -19.66 -5.10
CA ILE A 197 -14.89 -20.91 -4.74
C ILE A 197 -16.12 -20.51 -3.93
N GLN A 198 -17.29 -21.02 -4.32
CA GLN A 198 -18.58 -20.63 -3.75
C GLN A 198 -18.88 -21.41 -2.48
#